data_AF-A0A934WXB2-F1
#
_entry.id   AF-A0A934WXB2-F1
#
_cell.length_a   1.000
_cell.length_b   1.000
_cell.length_c   1.000
_cell.angle_alpha   90.00
_cell.angle_beta   90.00
_cell.angle_gamma   90.00
#
_symmetry.space_group_name_H-M   'P 1'
#
loop_
_entity.id
_entity.type
_entity.pdbx_description
1 polymer ?
#
loop_
_entity_poly.entity_id
_entity_poly.type
_entity_poly.pdbx_seq_one_letter_code
_entity_poly.pdbx_strand_id
1 'polypeptide(L)'
;MKIKLSSKRLRSGKCQVRFQVAEEGTGDSWYGYALAEPKETLKEVVGRIENRFMERKQRLSPYQKMLYNMGSSRTQQDRLMIFRDRK
;
A
#
# COMPACT_ATOMS: atom_id res chain seq x y z
N MET A 1 -1.49 -11.29 -9.75
CA MET A 1 -1.85 -9.94 -9.23
C MET A 1 -1.34 -8.91 -10.21
N LYS A 2 -2.22 -8.12 -10.83
CA LYS A 2 -1.81 -7.06 -11.76
C LYS A 2 -1.74 -5.73 -11.01
N ILE A 3 -0.56 -5.11 -10.97
CA ILE A 3 -0.35 -3.80 -10.36
C ILE A 3 -0.20 -2.76 -11.47
N LYS A 4 -1.08 -1.75 -11.50
CA LYS A 4 -0.91 -0.56 -12.33
C LYS A 4 -0.36 0.56 -11.46
N LEU A 5 0.68 1.24 -11.92
CA LEU A 5 1.33 2.34 -11.21
C LEU A 5 1.20 3.62 -12.03
N SER A 6 1.00 4.73 -11.33
CA SER A 6 1.12 6.07 -11.88
C SER A 6 1.83 6.95 -10.85
N SER A 7 2.76 7.79 -11.29
CA SER A 7 3.54 8.64 -10.40
C SER A 7 3.28 10.11 -10.68
N LYS A 8 3.30 10.92 -9.62
CA LYS A 8 3.22 12.37 -9.67
C LYS A 8 4.29 12.94 -8.75
N ARG A 9 5.17 13.77 -9.31
CA ARG A 9 6.15 14.51 -8.50
C ARG A 9 5.44 15.65 -7.77
N LEU A 10 5.68 15.76 -6.47
CA LEU A 10 5.15 16.80 -5.60
C LEU A 10 6.11 17.99 -5.55
N ARG A 11 5.58 19.17 -5.20
CA ARG A 11 6.38 20.40 -5.01
C ARG A 11 7.44 20.25 -3.90
N SER A 12 7.22 19.33 -2.96
CA SER A 12 8.19 18.97 -1.92
C SER A 12 9.40 18.18 -2.43
N GLY A 13 9.46 17.87 -3.73
CA GLY A 13 10.51 17.05 -4.34
C GLY A 13 10.22 15.55 -4.32
N LYS A 14 9.32 15.08 -3.45
CA LYS A 14 8.93 13.66 -3.31
C LYS A 14 8.03 13.19 -4.47
N CYS A 15 7.92 11.88 -4.63
CA CYS A 15 7.08 11.24 -5.64
C CYS A 15 5.86 10.56 -4.99
N GLN A 16 4.66 11.00 -5.34
CA GLN A 16 3.44 10.28 -4.98
C GLN A 16 3.17 9.20 -6.04
N VAL A 17 3.19 7.94 -5.64
CA VAL A 17 2.91 6.79 -6.50
C VAL A 17 1.51 6.29 -6.20
N ARG A 18 0.58 6.49 -7.12
CA ARG A 18 -0.74 5.85 -7.09
C ARG A 18 -0.61 4.45 -7.67
N PHE A 19 -1.11 3.47 -6.94
CA PHE A 19 -1.18 2.09 -7.42
C PHE A 19 -2.63 1.60 -7.45
N GLN A 20 -2.90 0.71 -8.40
CA GLN A 20 -4.13 -0.06 -8.47
C GLN A 20 -3.77 -1.53 -8.56
N VAL A 21 -4.40 -2.35 -7.73
CA VAL A 21 -4.20 -3.78 -7.65
C VAL A 21 -5.51 -4.45 -7.98
N ALA A 22 -5.51 -5.27 -9.03
CA ALA A 22 -6.62 -6.14 -9.37
C ALA A 22 -6.27 -7.59 -8.98
N GLU A 23 -7.12 -8.20 -8.16
CA GLU A 23 -7.01 -9.63 -7.85
C GLU A 23 -7.81 -10.43 -8.89
N GLU A 24 -7.10 -11.19 -9.72
CA GLU A 24 -7.70 -12.09 -10.70
C GLU A 24 -8.31 -13.27 -9.94
N GLY A 25 -9.64 -13.34 -9.89
CA GLY A 25 -10.39 -14.42 -9.23
C GLY A 25 -11.57 -13.94 -8.38
N THR A 26 -11.40 -12.87 -7.60
CA THR A 26 -12.44 -12.38 -6.67
C THR A 26 -13.22 -11.18 -7.21
N GLY A 27 -12.70 -10.51 -8.25
CA GLY A 27 -13.25 -9.25 -8.77
C GLY A 27 -12.95 -8.04 -7.88
N ASP A 28 -12.29 -8.24 -6.74
CA ASP A 28 -11.86 -7.18 -5.84
C ASP A 28 -10.74 -6.35 -6.49
N SER A 29 -10.97 -5.03 -6.48
CA SER A 29 -9.97 -4.05 -6.89
C SER A 29 -9.62 -3.15 -5.71
N TRP A 30 -8.33 -2.83 -5.62
CA TRP A 30 -7.76 -2.02 -4.57
C TRP A 30 -6.99 -0.90 -5.21
N TYR A 31 -6.98 0.25 -4.57
CA TYR A 31 -6.12 1.35 -4.99
C TYR A 31 -5.47 1.99 -3.78
N GLY A 32 -4.40 2.73 -4.01
CA GLY A 32 -3.71 3.39 -2.93
C GLY A 32 -2.64 4.33 -3.41
N TYR A 33 -2.00 4.96 -2.44
CA TYR A 33 -0.94 5.93 -2.65
C TYR A 33 0.25 5.58 -1.77
N ALA A 34 1.43 5.55 -2.38
CA ALA A 34 2.71 5.42 -1.70
C ALA A 34 3.48 6.74 -1.86
N LEU A 35 4.09 7.22 -0.79
CA LEU A 35 5.03 8.33 -0.87
C LEU A 35 6.44 7.77 -1.02
N ALA A 36 7.06 8.05 -2.17
CA ALA A 36 8.40 7.63 -2.51
C ALA A 36 9.39 8.80 -2.40
N GLU A 37 10.56 8.52 -1.84
CA GLU A 37 11.65 9.49 -1.81
C GLU A 37 12.35 9.55 -3.18
N PRO A 38 12.99 10.66 -3.58
CA PRO A 38 13.59 10.80 -4.92
C PRO A 38 14.69 9.80 -5.25
N LYS A 39 15.37 9.29 -4.21
CA LYS A 39 16.44 8.29 -4.32
C LYS A 39 15.93 6.86 -4.32
N GLU A 40 14.63 6.67 -4.10
CA GLU A 40 14.01 5.37 -3.97
C GLU A 40 13.71 4.78 -5.35
N THR A 41 14.09 3.52 -5.53
CA THR A 41 13.91 2.82 -6.80
C THR A 41 12.47 2.32 -6.94
N LEU A 42 12.03 2.15 -8.19
CA LEU A 42 10.71 1.57 -8.47
C LEU A 42 10.56 0.18 -7.83
N LYS A 43 11.64 -0.61 -7.81
CA LYS A 43 11.65 -1.96 -7.20
C LYS A 43 11.35 -1.91 -5.70
N GLU A 44 11.93 -0.94 -4.97
CA GLU A 44 11.66 -0.75 -3.55
C GLU A 44 10.22 -0.29 -3.28
N VAL A 45 9.70 0.60 -4.13
CA VAL A 45 8.29 1.03 -4.05
C VAL A 45 7.35 -0.15 -4.28
N VAL A 46 7.57 -0.94 -5.33
CA VAL A 46 6.76 -2.12 -5.64
C VAL A 46 6.86 -3.16 -4.54
N GLY A 47 8.07 -3.48 -4.06
CA GLY A 47 8.27 -4.45 -2.98
C GLY A 47 7.53 -4.06 -1.69
N ARG A 48 7.47 -2.77 -1.34
CA ARG A 48 6.67 -2.29 -0.20
C ARG A 48 5.17 -2.48 -0.41
N ILE A 49 4.68 -2.20 -1.62
CA ILE A 49 3.28 -2.41 -1.98
C ILE A 49 2.95 -3.91 -1.86
N GLU A 50 3.73 -4.77 -2.50
CA GLU A 50 3.54 -6.23 -2.48
C GLU A 50 3.58 -6.82 -1.07
N ASN A 51 4.61 -6.47 -0.28
CA ASN A 51 4.73 -6.94 1.10
C ASN A 51 3.50 -6.55 1.93
N ARG A 52 2.99 -5.32 1.77
CA ARG A 52 1.80 -4.88 2.50
C ARG A 52 0.53 -5.61 2.08
N PHE A 53 0.39 -5.90 0.79
CA PHE A 53 -0.74 -6.69 0.28
C PHE A 53 -0.68 -8.14 0.76
N MET A 54 0.51 -8.75 0.78
CA MET A 54 0.73 -10.11 1.31
C MET A 54 0.45 -10.17 2.81
N GLU A 55 0.96 -9.21 3.59
CA GLU A 55 0.62 -9.07 5.01
C GLU A 55 -0.89 -8.96 5.23
N ARG A 56 -1.59 -8.16 4.41
CA ARG A 56 -3.05 -7.99 4.55
C ARG A 56 -3.81 -9.27 4.17
N LYS A 57 -3.40 -9.98 3.12
CA LYS A 57 -3.98 -11.26 2.70
C LYS A 57 -3.82 -12.34 3.78
N GLN A 58 -2.68 -12.35 4.47
CA GLN A 58 -2.43 -13.24 5.61
C GLN A 58 -3.14 -12.77 6.90
N ARG A 59 -3.41 -11.46 7.07
CA ARG A 59 -4.06 -10.86 8.26
C ARG A 59 -5.59 -10.95 8.27
N LEU A 60 -6.20 -11.85 7.48
CA LEU A 60 -7.63 -12.19 7.53
C LEU A 60 -8.05 -12.98 8.80
N SER A 61 -7.31 -12.87 9.91
CA SER A 61 -7.77 -13.18 11.27
C SER A 61 -7.97 -11.85 12.02
N PRO A 62 -9.09 -11.14 11.82
CA PRO A 62 -9.17 -9.69 12.04
C PRO A 62 -9.37 -9.28 13.51
N TYR A 63 -9.74 -10.21 14.40
CA TYR A 63 -10.16 -9.87 15.76
C TYR A 63 -9.01 -9.70 16.76
N GLN A 64 -7.86 -10.35 16.54
CA GLN A 64 -6.80 -10.40 17.55
C GLN A 64 -5.87 -9.16 17.57
N LYS A 65 -5.82 -8.38 16.48
CA LYS A 65 -4.80 -7.32 16.33
C LYS A 65 -5.29 -5.91 16.69
N MET A 66 -6.60 -5.70 16.78
CA MET A 66 -7.16 -4.39 17.14
C MET A 66 -6.88 -4.03 18.61
N LEU A 67 -6.68 -5.03 19.48
CA LEU A 67 -6.36 -4.85 20.90
C LEU A 67 -4.86 -4.57 21.18
N TYR A 68 -3.95 -4.97 20.29
CA TYR A 68 -2.50 -4.82 20.49
C TYR A 68 -1.88 -3.58 19.82
N ASN A 69 -2.63 -2.85 18.98
CA ASN A 69 -2.10 -1.74 18.17
C ASN A 69 -2.14 -0.36 18.86
N MET A 70 -2.45 -0.26 20.15
CA MET A 70 -2.39 1.02 20.88
C MET A 70 -0.94 1.47 21.20
N GLY A 71 0.07 0.62 21.01
CA GLY A 71 1.41 0.87 21.56
C GLY A 71 2.62 0.83 20.61
N SER A 72 2.53 0.32 19.38
CA SER A 72 3.75 0.02 18.60
C SER A 72 3.73 0.50 17.14
N SER A 73 4.63 1.47 16.88
CA SER A 73 5.18 1.87 15.59
C SER A 73 4.22 2.48 14.55
N ARG A 74 3.83 3.73 14.82
CA ARG A 74 3.03 4.58 13.92
C ARG A 74 3.82 5.13 12.71
N THR A 75 5.15 5.02 12.70
CA THR A 75 6.04 5.70 11.74
C THR A 75 6.11 5.06 10.35
N GLN A 76 5.93 3.74 10.21
CA GLN A 76 5.88 3.09 8.89
C GLN A 76 4.50 3.12 8.24
N GLN A 77 3.44 3.31 9.04
CA GLN A 77 2.07 3.34 8.55
C GLN A 77 1.74 4.60 7.74
N ASP A 78 2.55 5.65 7.86
CA ASP A 78 2.23 6.99 7.38
C ASP A 78 2.54 7.24 5.90
N ARG A 79 3.24 6.32 5.23
CA ARG A 79 3.71 6.51 3.83
C ARG A 79 2.93 5.70 2.80
N LEU A 80 1.98 4.86 3.22
CA LEU A 80 1.24 3.97 2.34
C LEU A 80 -0.23 3.91 2.74
N MET A 81 -1.10 4.49 1.92
CA MET A 81 -2.55 4.43 2.07
C MET A 81 -3.11 3.41 1.07
N ILE A 82 -4.00 2.52 1.54
CA ILE A 82 -4.67 1.52 0.68
C ILE A 82 -6.16 1.56 0.97
N PHE A 83 -6.95 1.66 -0.10
CA PHE A 83 -8.40 1.71 -0.11
C PHE A 83 -8.95 0.53 -0.93
N ARG A 84 -10.11 0.02 -0.50
CA ARG A 84 -10.89 -0.92 -1.32
C ARG A 84 -11.67 -0.11 -2.34
N ASP A 85 -11.54 -0.46 -3.61
CA ASP A 85 -12.39 0.11 -4.64
C ASP A 85 -13.76 -0.57 -4.51
N ARG A 86 -14.76 0.17 -4.01
CA ARG A 86 -16.14 -0.33 -4.01
C ARG A 86 -16.73 0.03 -5.38
N LYS A 87 -16.89 -0.99 -6.22
CA LYS A 87 -17.86 -0.90 -7.31
C LYS A 87 -19.28 -0.99 -6.75
#